data_AF-A0A6I5NTQ1-F1
#
_entry.id   AF-A0A6I5NTQ1-F1
#
_cell.length_a   1.000
_cell.length_b   1.000
_cell.length_c   1.000
_cell.angle_alpha   90.00
_cell.angle_beta   90.00
_cell.angle_gamma   90.00
#
_symmetry.space_group_name_H-M   'P 1'
#
loop_
_entity.id
_entity.type
_entity.pdbx_description
1 polymer ?
#
loop_
_entity_poly.entity_id
_entity_poly.type
_entity_poly.pdbx_seq_one_letter_code
_entity_poly.pdbx_strand_id
1 'polypeptide(L)' 'MSNSSQSPGQMTWRPEGTNNTALHLRLDASEPWQHYSQFPEYALPDPPEFSEGYATFLALLKQNWEIVPV' A
#
# COMPACT_ATOMS: atom_id res chain seq x y z
N MET A 1 17.72 -1.57 -22.99
CA MET A 1 17.84 -0.92 -21.67
C MET A 1 16.47 -1.00 -21.02
N SER A 2 16.40 -1.77 -19.94
CA SER A 2 15.35 -1.97 -18.92
C SER A 2 13.88 -1.74 -19.30
N ASN A 3 13.12 -2.83 -19.51
CA ASN A 3 11.67 -2.82 -19.33
C ASN A 3 11.39 -2.72 -17.83
N SER A 4 11.33 -1.50 -17.30
CA SER A 4 10.74 -1.25 -15.99
C SER A 4 9.24 -1.46 -16.15
N SER A 5 8.73 -2.63 -15.79
CA SER A 5 7.30 -2.78 -15.52
C SER A 5 6.98 -1.86 -14.35
N GLN A 6 6.58 -0.62 -14.65
CA GLN A 6 6.12 0.35 -13.67
C GLN A 6 4.96 -0.31 -12.91
N SER A 7 5.17 -0.63 -11.64
CA SER A 7 4.08 -1.07 -10.78
C SER A 7 3.08 0.10 -10.67
N PRO A 8 1.77 -0.18 -10.54
CA PRO A 8 0.79 0.90 -10.43
C PRO A 8 0.92 1.72 -9.14
N GLY A 9 1.74 1.22 -8.20
CA GLY A 9 2.11 1.85 -6.95
C GLY A 9 2.81 0.83 -6.05
N GLN A 10 3.23 1.29 -4.87
CA GLN A 10 3.88 0.47 -3.85
C GLN A 10 3.09 0.51 -2.55
N MET A 11 3.18 -0.57 -1.77
CA MET A 11 2.49 -0.73 -0.50
C MET A 11 3.42 -1.29 0.59
N THR A 12 3.26 -0.82 1.82
CA THR A 12 3.94 -1.35 2.99
C THR A 12 3.04 -1.34 4.22
N TRP A 13 3.28 -2.27 5.15
CA TRP A 13 2.54 -2.38 6.41
C TRP A 13 3.15 -1.58 7.55
N ARG A 14 4.41 -1.16 7.41
CA ARG A 14 5.14 -0.48 8.47
C ARG A 14 6.25 0.37 7.87
N PRO A 15 5.99 1.63 7.49
CA PRO A 15 7.06 2.54 7.10
C PRO A 15 8.17 2.61 8.15
N GLU A 16 9.41 2.87 7.74
CA GLU A 16 10.51 3.08 8.69
C GLU A 16 10.19 4.24 9.66
N GLY A 17 10.52 4.07 10.94
CA GLY A 17 10.30 5.09 11.96
C GLY A 17 8.87 5.21 12.50
N THR A 18 7.94 4.32 12.10
CA THR A 18 6.60 4.24 12.70
C THR A 18 6.31 2.89 13.36
N ASN A 19 5.48 2.94 14.40
CA ASN A 19 4.89 1.77 15.06
C ASN A 19 3.45 1.49 14.60
N ASN A 20 2.96 2.23 13.60
CA ASN A 20 1.65 2.00 13.02
C ASN A 20 1.66 0.69 12.21
N THR A 21 0.67 -0.17 12.46
CA THR A 21 0.46 -1.47 11.80
C THR A 21 -0.71 -1.39 10.83
N ALA A 22 -0.72 -0.34 10.00
CA ALA A 22 -1.75 -0.06 9.00
C ALA A 22 -1.13 0.01 7.60
N LEU A 23 -1.95 -0.19 6.57
CA LEU A 23 -1.50 -0.09 5.18
C LEU A 23 -1.08 1.34 4.83
N HIS A 24 0.10 1.48 4.25
CA HIS A 24 0.59 2.72 3.66
C HIS A 24 0.89 2.51 2.17
N LEU A 25 0.59 3.53 1.38
CA LEU A 25 0.70 3.54 -0.07
C LEU A 25 1.62 4.68 -0.53
N ARG A 26 2.23 4.51 -1.69
CA ARG A 26 2.85 5.58 -2.48
C ARG A 26 2.75 5.23 -3.97
N LEU A 27 2.65 6.24 -4.83
CA LEU A 27 2.50 6.02 -6.26
C LEU A 27 3.85 5.92 -6.96
N ASP A 28 4.86 6.61 -6.42
CA ASP A 28 6.25 6.53 -6.86
C ASP A 28 7.20 6.20 -5.70
N ALA A 29 8.32 5.52 -6.00
CA ALA A 29 9.30 5.13 -5.00
C ALA A 29 10.03 6.32 -4.33
N SER A 30 9.98 7.51 -4.93
CA SER A 30 10.52 8.76 -4.39
C SER A 30 9.55 9.50 -3.46
N GLU A 31 8.27 9.13 -3.47
CA GLU A 31 7.26 9.75 -2.62
C GLU A 31 7.29 9.19 -1.19
N PRO A 32 6.88 10.00 -0.18
CA PRO A 32 6.73 9.52 1.17
C PRO A 32 5.57 8.51 1.26
N TRP A 33 5.69 7.57 2.20
CA TRP A 33 4.59 6.68 2.56
C TRP A 33 3.42 7.48 3.15
N GLN A 34 2.23 7.25 2.64
CA GLN A 34 1.00 7.89 3.12
C GLN A 34 0.00 6.81 3.55
N HIS A 35 -0.80 7.13 4.57
CA HIS A 35 -1.84 6.23 5.02
C HIS A 35 -2.83 5.91 3.89
N TYR A 36 -3.26 4.66 3.74
CA TYR A 36 -4.11 4.27 2.60
C TYR A 36 -5.42 5.07 2.48
N SER A 37 -5.95 5.57 3.61
CA SER A 37 -7.16 6.41 3.63
C SER A 37 -7.01 7.75 2.89
N GLN A 38 -5.78 8.19 2.59
CA GLN A 38 -5.52 9.37 1.75
C GLN A 38 -5.80 9.11 0.26
N PHE A 39 -6.00 7.86 -0.14
CA PHE A 39 -6.32 7.44 -1.51
C PHE A 39 -7.72 6.81 -1.55
N PRO A 40 -8.79 7.60 -1.47
CA PRO A 40 -10.17 7.10 -1.39
C PRO A 40 -10.57 6.27 -2.63
N GLU A 41 -9.92 6.45 -3.77
CA GLU A 41 -10.12 5.66 -4.99
C GLU A 41 -9.69 4.20 -4.86
N TYR A 42 -8.82 3.88 -3.90
CA TYR A 42 -8.35 2.52 -3.63
C TYR A 42 -8.94 1.95 -2.35
N ALA A 43 -9.37 2.81 -1.43
CA ALA A 43 -9.80 2.42 -0.10
C ALA A 43 -11.05 1.52 -0.13
N LEU A 44 -10.92 0.33 0.43
CA LEU A 44 -12.02 -0.61 0.68
C LEU A 44 -12.26 -0.76 2.18
N PRO A 45 -13.52 -0.98 2.60
CA PRO A 45 -13.84 -1.22 4.00
C PRO A 45 -13.28 -2.58 4.45
N ASP A 46 -12.65 -2.60 5.62
CA ASP A 46 -12.12 -3.83 6.19
C ASP A 46 -13.23 -4.67 6.84
N PRO A 47 -13.14 -6.01 6.79
CA PRO A 47 -13.96 -6.85 7.63
C PRO A 47 -13.62 -6.62 9.12
N PRO A 48 -14.57 -6.87 10.04
CA PRO A 48 -14.28 -6.82 11.46
C PRO A 48 -13.07 -7.69 11.83
N GLU A 49 -12.29 -7.26 12.82
CA GLU A 49 -11.14 -8.00 13.40
C GLU A 49 -9.87 -8.07 12.53
N PHE A 50 -9.87 -7.49 11.33
CA PHE A 50 -8.66 -7.39 10.50
C PHE A 50 -7.90 -6.07 10.71
N SER A 51 -6.61 -6.08 10.37
CA SER A 51 -5.76 -4.88 10.39
C SER A 51 -6.27 -3.81 9.42
N GLU A 52 -6.03 -2.56 9.79
CA GLU A 52 -6.45 -1.39 9.00
C GLU A 52 -5.80 -1.39 7.60
N GLY A 53 -6.63 -1.42 6.57
CA GLY A 53 -6.23 -1.50 5.16
C GLY A 53 -6.11 -2.91 4.61
N TYR A 54 -6.48 -3.97 5.33
CA TYR A 54 -6.41 -5.37 4.86
C TYR A 54 -7.16 -5.62 3.55
N ALA A 55 -8.41 -5.16 3.43
CA ALA A 55 -9.19 -5.34 2.21
C ALA A 55 -8.55 -4.58 1.02
N THR A 56 -8.07 -3.37 1.28
CA THR A 56 -7.36 -2.55 0.30
C THR A 56 -6.08 -3.24 -0.18
N PHE A 57 -5.27 -3.78 0.73
CA PHE A 57 -4.05 -4.52 0.40
C PHE A 57 -4.33 -5.69 -0.54
N LEU A 58 -5.34 -6.51 -0.24
CA LEU A 58 -5.69 -7.65 -1.11
C LEU A 58 -6.14 -7.22 -2.50
N ALA A 59 -6.88 -6.11 -2.62
CA ALA A 59 -7.34 -5.59 -3.89
C ALA A 59 -6.19 -5.02 -4.73
N LEU A 60 -5.25 -4.31 -4.11
CA LEU A 60 -4.08 -3.74 -4.78
C LEU A 60 -3.06 -4.83 -5.16
N LEU A 61 -2.90 -5.85 -4.33
CA LEU A 61 -2.07 -7.01 -4.65
C LEU A 61 -2.55 -7.74 -5.92
N LYS A 62 -3.86 -7.87 -6.10
CA LYS A 62 -4.45 -8.41 -7.34
C LYS A 62 -4.23 -7.52 -8.56
N GLN A 63 -3.95 -6.24 -8.35
CA GLN A 63 -3.61 -5.26 -9.39
C GLN A 63 -2.10 -5.14 -9.61
N ASN A 64 -1.30 -6.07 -9.07
CA ASN A 64 0.16 -6.07 -9.22
C ASN A 64 0.85 -4.84 -8.63
N TRP A 65 0.27 -4.23 -7.58
CA TRP A 65 1.02 -3.29 -6.74
C TRP A 65 2.20 -4.01 -6.09
N GLU A 66 3.30 -3.29 -5.92
CA GLU A 66 4.52 -3.84 -5.34
C GLU A 66 4.47 -3.80 -3.81
N ILE A 67 4.74 -4.93 -3.17
CA ILE A 67 4.90 -4.99 -1.71
C ILE A 67 6.35 -4.64 -1.39
N VAL A 68 6.56 -3.53 -0.67
CA VAL A 68 7.87 -3.18 -0.13
C VAL A 68 7.94 -3.70 1.32
N PRO A 69 8.74 -4.75 1.58
CA PRO A 69 8.90 -5.27 2.93
C PRO A 69 9.61 -4.26 3.83
N VAL A 70 9.39 -4.43 5.13
CA VAL A 70 10.22 -3.85 6.19
C VAL A 70 11.49 -4.63 6.43
#